data_AF-A0A3D5RJ50-F1
#
_entry.id   AF-A0A3D5RJ50-F1
#
_cell.length_a   1.000
_cell.length_b   1.000
_cell.length_c   1.000
_cell.angle_alpha   90.00
_cell.angle_beta   90.00
_cell.angle_gamma   90.00
#
_symmetry.space_group_name_H-M   'P 1'
#
loop_
_entity.id
_entity.type
_entity.pdbx_description
1 polymer ?
#
loop_
_entity_poly.entity_id
_entity_poly.type
_entity_poly.pdbx_seq_one_letter_code
_entity_poly.pdbx_strand_id
1 'polypeptide(L)'
;MSPSEILSIIVTVIGVFSFATIFTILYKSYANSQIAELNSGKKDIELIDEVIYEKQEKVRRRRKITGTIRTVVFYAIMVVLIPLFIFSLINRFQNNVTMIGNRTVMVVASNSMSYKNEANSYLFDDSLGLNNQFNTYDLIILEKVNNETDLKKYDVIAFRNSKGSNTIHRIIDIDYSSTPYKYTTRGDIYDEKGTDGEKPTFDKVIGRYTGKRLGGVGMFILFLQSYAGIITVSSLIYCLLMIDRIANKIDKVQEERIKKLEEALEYENEDNLNEFKAIYTETIYYKGYAYKFDENGFVDKTEINNNEYLEKSDSTMIKELTNQETSETKTEEITINEEQGE
;
A
#
# COMPACT_ATOMS: atom_id res chain seq x y z
N MET A 1 3.51 26.73 -17.97
CA MET A 1 3.84 25.35 -18.36
C MET A 1 4.20 25.34 -19.83
N SER A 2 5.23 24.61 -20.19
CA SER A 2 5.65 24.46 -21.59
C SER A 2 4.70 23.49 -22.33
N PRO A 3 4.57 23.60 -23.67
CA PRO A 3 3.78 22.64 -24.46
C PRO A 3 4.20 21.18 -24.26
N SER A 4 5.49 20.91 -24.04
CA SER A 4 6.02 19.58 -23.76
C SER A 4 5.59 19.05 -22.39
N GLU A 5 5.54 19.90 -21.36
CA GLU A 5 4.98 19.53 -20.05
C GLU A 5 3.51 19.16 -20.14
N ILE A 6 2.73 19.92 -20.91
CA ILE A 6 1.30 19.64 -21.11
C ILE A 6 1.12 18.29 -21.82
N LEU A 7 1.87 18.05 -22.90
CA LEU A 7 1.84 16.78 -23.62
C LEU A 7 2.23 15.60 -22.71
N SER A 8 3.30 15.74 -21.93
CA SER A 8 3.75 14.70 -21.00
C SER A 8 2.67 14.37 -19.96
N ILE A 9 1.95 15.38 -19.46
CA ILE A 9 0.84 15.16 -18.52
C ILE A 9 -0.31 14.42 -19.18
N ILE A 10 -0.71 14.81 -20.39
CA ILE A 10 -1.79 14.13 -21.13
C ILE A 10 -1.44 12.65 -21.34
N VAL A 11 -0.22 12.36 -21.80
CA VAL A 11 0.25 10.98 -22.02
C VAL A 11 0.25 10.20 -20.69
N THR A 12 0.69 10.83 -19.59
CA THR A 12 0.70 10.20 -18.27
C THR A 12 -0.72 9.90 -17.78
N VAL A 13 -1.66 10.85 -17.93
CA VAL A 13 -3.08 10.64 -17.57
C VAL A 13 -3.65 9.45 -18.32
N ILE A 14 -3.49 9.43 -19.65
CA ILE A 14 -4.02 8.36 -20.49
C ILE A 14 -3.39 7.03 -20.10
N GLY A 15 -2.05 6.96 -20.02
CA GLY A 15 -1.34 5.72 -19.70
C GLY A 15 -1.70 5.15 -18.34
N VAL A 16 -1.68 5.98 -17.28
CA VAL A 16 -1.97 5.52 -15.92
C VAL A 16 -3.46 5.17 -15.75
N PHE A 17 -4.37 5.95 -16.33
CA PHE A 17 -5.80 5.66 -16.25
C PHE A 17 -6.17 4.38 -17.03
N SER A 18 -5.62 4.20 -18.23
CA SER A 18 -5.80 2.98 -19.01
C SER A 18 -5.25 1.76 -18.27
N PHE A 19 -4.06 1.88 -17.67
CA PHE A 19 -3.48 0.82 -16.85
C PHE A 19 -4.38 0.46 -15.67
N ALA A 20 -4.82 1.44 -14.87
CA ALA A 20 -5.69 1.21 -13.72
C ALA A 20 -7.02 0.55 -14.14
N THR A 21 -7.58 0.96 -15.27
CA THR A 21 -8.83 0.42 -15.82
C THR A 21 -8.66 -1.03 -16.26
N ILE A 22 -7.63 -1.32 -17.07
CA ILE A 22 -7.34 -2.68 -17.56
C ILE A 22 -7.05 -3.60 -16.37
N PHE A 23 -6.21 -3.16 -15.43
CA PHE A 23 -5.90 -3.92 -14.23
C PHE A 23 -7.16 -4.26 -13.43
N THR A 24 -8.06 -3.30 -13.26
CA THR A 24 -9.34 -3.50 -12.55
C THR A 24 -10.25 -4.49 -13.29
N ILE A 25 -10.33 -4.40 -14.62
CA ILE A 25 -11.11 -5.33 -15.45
C ILE A 25 -10.56 -6.75 -15.34
N LEU A 26 -9.23 -6.92 -15.46
CA LEU A 26 -8.57 -8.22 -15.35
C LEU A 26 -8.78 -8.83 -13.97
N TYR A 27 -8.59 -8.06 -12.91
CA TYR A 27 -8.78 -8.56 -11.54
C TYR A 27 -10.25 -8.91 -11.26
N LYS A 28 -11.20 -8.13 -11.79
CA LYS A 28 -12.63 -8.45 -11.71
C LYS A 28 -12.97 -9.72 -12.49
N SER A 29 -12.40 -9.90 -13.68
CA SER A 29 -12.60 -11.12 -14.48
C SER A 29 -12.05 -12.35 -13.76
N TYR A 30 -10.85 -12.24 -13.18
CA TYR A 30 -10.27 -13.28 -12.34
C TYR A 30 -11.17 -13.61 -11.14
N ALA A 31 -11.66 -12.59 -10.43
CA ALA A 31 -12.55 -12.78 -9.29
C ALA A 31 -13.88 -13.44 -9.65
N ASN A 32 -14.47 -13.06 -10.79
CA ASN A 32 -15.69 -13.69 -11.28
C ASN A 32 -15.45 -15.17 -11.63
N SER A 33 -14.30 -15.51 -12.22
CA SER A 33 -13.92 -16.90 -12.47
C SER A 33 -13.79 -17.70 -11.17
N GLN A 34 -13.11 -17.13 -10.17
CA GLN A 34 -12.97 -17.76 -8.85
C GLN A 34 -14.32 -17.99 -8.17
N ILE A 35 -15.21 -16.99 -8.21
CA ILE A 35 -16.58 -17.09 -7.67
C ILE A 35 -17.39 -18.15 -8.42
N ALA A 36 -17.28 -18.22 -9.75
CA ALA A 36 -17.98 -19.25 -10.54
C ALA A 36 -17.47 -20.66 -10.21
N GLU A 37 -16.16 -20.83 -10.00
CA GLU A 37 -15.58 -22.12 -9.55
C GLU A 37 -16.04 -22.52 -8.14
N LEU A 38 -16.17 -21.55 -7.23
CA LEU A 38 -16.72 -21.78 -5.89
C LEU A 38 -18.21 -22.17 -5.96
N ASN A 39 -19.01 -21.45 -6.75
CA ASN A 39 -20.45 -21.70 -6.88
C ASN A 39 -20.77 -23.01 -7.61
N SER A 40 -20.00 -23.36 -8.64
CA SER A 40 -20.12 -24.66 -9.35
C SER A 40 -19.57 -25.84 -8.55
N GLY A 41 -19.07 -25.59 -7.35
CA GLY A 41 -18.54 -26.63 -6.49
C GLY A 41 -17.28 -27.30 -7.01
N LYS A 42 -16.60 -26.73 -8.02
CA LYS A 42 -15.33 -27.27 -8.54
C LYS A 42 -14.24 -27.29 -7.48
N LYS A 43 -14.34 -26.39 -6.50
CA LYS A 43 -13.41 -26.29 -5.37
C LYS A 43 -13.89 -27.02 -4.12
N ASP A 44 -15.05 -27.67 -4.15
CA ASP A 44 -15.62 -28.26 -2.93
C ASP A 44 -14.72 -29.33 -2.32
N ILE A 45 -14.04 -30.14 -3.14
CA ILE A 45 -13.09 -31.14 -2.63
C ILE A 45 -11.90 -30.48 -1.94
N GLU A 46 -11.35 -29.41 -2.52
CA GLU A 46 -10.27 -28.63 -1.90
C GLU A 46 -10.74 -27.98 -0.60
N LEU A 47 -11.96 -27.42 -0.58
CA LEU A 47 -12.55 -26.80 0.60
C LEU A 47 -12.89 -27.83 1.70
N ILE A 48 -13.43 -29.00 1.35
CA ILE A 48 -13.72 -30.10 2.27
C ILE A 48 -12.41 -30.62 2.88
N ASP A 49 -11.40 -30.86 2.05
CA ASP A 49 -10.06 -31.24 2.54
C ASP A 49 -9.52 -30.18 3.51
N GLU A 50 -9.66 -28.89 3.17
CA GLU A 50 -9.24 -27.79 4.03
C GLU A 50 -10.03 -27.74 5.34
N VAL A 51 -11.35 -27.94 5.33
CA VAL A 51 -12.23 -27.95 6.51
C VAL A 51 -11.97 -29.17 7.41
N ILE A 52 -11.85 -30.37 6.82
CA ILE A 52 -11.49 -31.61 7.53
C ILE A 52 -10.11 -31.45 8.17
N TYR A 53 -9.16 -30.88 7.45
CA TYR A 53 -7.82 -30.57 7.95
C TYR A 53 -7.84 -29.44 9.01
N GLU A 54 -8.76 -28.47 8.92
CA GLU A 54 -8.95 -27.38 9.89
C GLU A 54 -9.52 -27.82 11.24
N LYS A 55 -10.17 -29.00 11.34
CA LYS A 55 -10.47 -29.65 12.64
C LYS A 55 -9.19 -29.89 13.46
N GLN A 56 -8.00 -29.88 12.83
CA GLN A 56 -6.71 -29.82 13.51
C GLN A 56 -6.31 -28.35 13.84
N GLU A 57 -6.33 -27.99 15.12
CA GLU A 57 -6.14 -26.63 15.70
C GLU A 57 -5.03 -25.75 15.06
N LYS A 58 -3.95 -26.36 14.56
CA LYS A 58 -2.76 -25.66 14.02
C LYS A 58 -3.02 -24.98 12.67
N VAL A 59 -3.97 -25.47 11.87
CA VAL A 59 -4.22 -25.01 10.49
C VAL A 59 -5.20 -23.85 10.47
N ARG A 60 -6.30 -23.97 11.22
CA ARG A 60 -7.28 -22.91 11.48
C ARG A 60 -6.62 -21.61 11.94
N ARG A 61 -5.56 -21.74 12.78
CA ARG A 61 -4.78 -20.60 13.25
C ARG A 61 -3.97 -19.94 12.12
N ARG A 62 -3.38 -20.71 11.19
CA ARG A 62 -2.59 -20.16 10.06
C ARG A 62 -3.44 -19.37 9.07
N ARG A 63 -4.64 -19.83 8.72
CA ARG A 63 -5.53 -19.14 7.76
C ARG A 63 -6.13 -17.85 8.32
N LYS A 64 -6.59 -17.88 9.58
CA LYS A 64 -7.01 -16.65 10.29
C LYS A 64 -5.86 -15.64 10.37
N ILE A 65 -4.64 -16.13 10.60
CA ILE A 65 -3.43 -15.29 10.61
C ILE A 65 -3.15 -14.71 9.23
N THR A 66 -3.18 -15.47 8.12
CA THR A 66 -2.88 -14.95 6.78
C THR A 66 -3.91 -13.92 6.29
N GLY A 67 -5.21 -14.17 6.52
CA GLY A 67 -6.27 -13.20 6.22
C GLY A 67 -6.10 -11.91 7.02
N THR A 68 -5.88 -12.03 8.34
CA THR A 68 -5.65 -10.86 9.21
C THR A 68 -4.38 -10.09 8.81
N ILE A 69 -3.28 -10.78 8.49
CA ILE A 69 -2.03 -10.15 8.06
C ILE A 69 -2.24 -9.34 6.78
N ARG A 70 -2.92 -9.90 5.78
CA ARG A 70 -3.19 -9.19 4.51
C ARG A 70 -3.92 -7.88 4.76
N THR A 71 -5.00 -7.92 5.54
CA THR A 71 -5.81 -6.75 5.88
C THR A 71 -5.01 -5.73 6.69
N VAL A 72 -4.26 -6.18 7.70
CA VAL A 72 -3.40 -5.31 8.52
C VAL A 72 -2.33 -4.63 7.68
N VAL A 73 -1.66 -5.36 6.80
CA VAL A 73 -0.63 -4.81 5.89
C VAL A 73 -1.24 -3.79 4.93
N PHE A 74 -2.40 -4.09 4.34
CA PHE A 74 -3.11 -3.16 3.46
C PHE A 74 -3.41 -1.83 4.15
N TYR A 75 -4.03 -1.88 5.33
CA TYR A 75 -4.35 -0.66 6.08
C TYR A 75 -3.12 0.04 6.61
N ALA A 76 -2.06 -0.68 7.00
CA ALA A 76 -0.79 -0.08 7.40
C ALA A 76 -0.17 0.74 6.27
N ILE A 77 -0.17 0.22 5.03
CA ILE A 77 0.30 0.97 3.85
C ILE A 77 -0.58 2.20 3.61
N MET A 78 -1.91 2.07 3.68
CA MET A 78 -2.83 3.20 3.49
C MET A 78 -2.65 4.30 4.54
N VAL A 79 -2.47 3.94 5.81
CA VAL A 79 -2.25 4.87 6.92
C VAL A 79 -0.95 5.66 6.76
N VAL A 80 0.06 5.11 6.08
CA VAL A 80 1.30 5.84 5.76
C VAL A 80 1.16 6.64 4.48
N LEU A 81 0.62 6.04 3.41
CA LEU A 81 0.56 6.63 2.08
C LEU A 81 -0.36 7.86 2.02
N ILE A 82 -1.55 7.77 2.61
CA ILE A 82 -2.57 8.83 2.51
C ILE A 82 -2.09 10.14 3.19
N PRO A 83 -1.61 10.14 4.44
CA PRO A 83 -1.11 11.35 5.08
C PRO A 83 0.11 11.95 4.36
N LEU A 84 1.03 11.12 3.87
CA LEU A 84 2.18 11.60 3.08
C LEU A 84 1.72 12.26 1.78
N PHE A 85 0.71 11.67 1.12
CA PHE A 85 0.14 12.22 -0.09
C PHE A 85 -0.58 13.55 0.16
N ILE A 86 -1.41 13.62 1.21
CA ILE A 86 -2.09 14.87 1.62
C ILE A 86 -1.07 15.94 1.98
N PHE A 87 -0.05 15.60 2.78
CA PHE A 87 1.03 16.53 3.13
C PHE A 87 1.76 17.05 1.89
N SER A 88 2.06 16.17 0.92
CA SER A 88 2.65 16.55 -0.36
C SER A 88 1.77 17.55 -1.13
N LEU A 89 0.47 17.28 -1.23
CA LEU A 89 -0.49 18.18 -1.89
C LEU A 89 -0.54 19.55 -1.22
N ILE A 90 -0.61 19.61 0.12
CA ILE A 90 -0.61 20.87 0.88
C ILE A 90 0.67 21.66 0.59
N ASN A 91 1.84 21.02 0.66
CA ASN A 91 3.12 21.67 0.36
C ASN A 91 3.16 22.25 -1.06
N ARG A 92 2.60 21.53 -2.03
CA ARG A 92 2.52 21.99 -3.42
C ARG A 92 1.70 23.28 -3.52
N PHE A 93 0.51 23.32 -2.93
CA PHE A 93 -0.35 24.52 -2.95
C PHE A 93 0.26 25.69 -2.16
N GLN A 94 1.14 25.41 -1.19
CA GLN A 94 1.84 26.42 -0.38
C GLN A 94 3.25 26.78 -0.91
N ASN A 95 3.57 26.44 -2.17
CA ASN A 95 4.86 26.74 -2.81
C ASN A 95 6.09 26.25 -2.01
N ASN A 96 6.03 25.02 -1.47
CA ASN A 96 7.12 24.38 -0.71
C ASN A 96 7.53 25.13 0.57
N VAL A 97 6.58 25.80 1.21
CA VAL A 97 6.79 26.48 2.50
C VAL A 97 5.70 26.04 3.47
N THR A 98 5.75 24.80 3.96
CA THR A 98 4.90 24.36 5.06
C THR A 98 5.66 24.52 6.38
N MET A 99 5.32 25.55 7.13
CA MET A 99 5.88 25.80 8.47
C MET A 99 5.21 24.90 9.52
N ILE A 100 6.02 24.25 10.35
CA ILE A 100 5.62 23.49 11.53
C ILE A 100 6.33 24.14 12.73
N GLY A 101 5.59 24.96 13.49
CA GLY A 101 6.16 25.82 14.52
C GLY A 101 7.12 26.84 13.92
N ASN A 102 8.36 26.89 14.41
CA ASN A 102 9.42 27.79 13.92
C ASN A 102 10.32 27.15 12.86
N ARG A 103 10.00 25.95 12.37
CA ARG A 103 10.79 25.26 11.34
C ARG A 103 9.96 25.00 10.10
N THR A 104 10.60 25.00 8.95
CA THR A 104 10.02 24.53 7.69
C THR A 104 11.00 23.60 7.01
N VAL A 105 10.46 22.77 6.15
CA VAL A 105 11.20 21.79 5.37
C VAL A 105 11.12 22.20 3.91
N MET A 106 12.25 22.24 3.22
CA MET A 106 12.30 22.58 1.80
C MET A 106 13.12 21.53 1.05
N VAL A 107 12.62 21.12 -0.11
CA VAL A 107 13.40 20.29 -1.03
C VAL A 107 14.27 21.18 -1.91
N VAL A 108 15.55 20.83 -2.00
CA VAL A 108 16.53 21.55 -2.82
C VAL A 108 16.32 21.20 -4.30
N ALA A 109 15.98 22.20 -5.11
CA ALA A 109 15.70 22.02 -6.53
C ALA A 109 16.92 22.22 -7.45
N SER A 110 17.97 22.91 -6.99
CA SER A 110 19.17 23.23 -7.76
C SER A 110 20.44 22.74 -7.06
N ASN A 111 21.53 22.64 -7.82
CA ASN A 111 22.86 22.28 -7.31
C ASN A 111 23.70 23.50 -6.90
N SER A 112 23.13 24.70 -6.81
CA SER A 112 23.90 25.94 -6.62
C SER A 112 24.65 26.01 -5.28
N MET A 113 24.26 25.20 -4.30
CA MET A 113 24.86 25.10 -2.96
C MET A 113 25.65 23.80 -2.75
N SER A 114 25.90 23.00 -3.80
CA SER A 114 26.47 21.65 -3.68
C SER A 114 27.99 21.60 -3.56
N TYR A 115 28.68 22.64 -4.02
CA TYR A 115 30.14 22.69 -4.12
C TYR A 115 30.66 24.04 -3.65
N LYS A 116 31.85 24.06 -3.02
CA LYS A 116 32.56 25.29 -2.65
C LYS A 116 33.44 25.73 -3.81
N ASN A 117 33.05 26.78 -4.51
CA ASN A 117 33.89 27.35 -5.55
C ASN A 117 35.15 28.00 -4.95
N GLU A 118 36.34 27.61 -5.45
CA GLU A 118 37.65 28.09 -5.02
C GLU A 118 37.83 29.61 -5.17
N ALA A 119 37.08 30.25 -6.07
CA ALA A 119 37.06 31.71 -6.21
C ALA A 119 36.52 32.42 -4.96
N ASN A 120 35.76 31.72 -4.10
CA ASN A 120 35.23 32.23 -2.86
C ASN A 120 36.13 31.84 -1.68
N SER A 121 37.23 32.57 -1.46
CA SER A 121 38.21 32.26 -0.40
C SER A 121 37.60 32.12 1.00
N TYR A 122 36.55 32.90 1.32
CA TYR A 122 35.84 32.82 2.60
C TYR A 122 35.19 31.46 2.88
N LEU A 123 34.91 30.63 1.86
CA LEU A 123 34.37 29.27 2.05
C LEU A 123 35.41 28.29 2.62
N PHE A 124 36.69 28.64 2.53
CA PHE A 124 37.85 27.84 2.98
C PHE A 124 38.49 28.40 4.26
N ASP A 125 37.88 29.42 4.87
CA ASP A 125 38.29 29.89 6.19
C ASP A 125 37.74 28.95 7.27
N ASP A 126 38.61 28.12 7.84
CA ASP A 126 38.27 27.15 8.88
C ASP A 126 37.64 27.81 10.12
N SER A 127 37.95 29.08 10.41
CA SER A 127 37.37 29.80 11.54
C SER A 127 35.87 30.08 11.37
N LEU A 128 35.39 30.10 10.12
CA LEU A 128 33.97 30.31 9.79
C LEU A 128 33.18 28.99 9.73
N GLY A 129 33.86 27.85 9.59
CA GLY A 129 33.22 26.52 9.63
C GLY A 129 32.14 26.29 8.56
N LEU A 130 32.27 26.86 7.36
CA LEU A 130 31.23 26.89 6.31
C LEU A 130 31.10 25.56 5.53
N ASN A 131 31.01 24.42 6.23
CA ASN A 131 30.88 23.07 5.69
C ASN A 131 29.42 22.60 5.58
N ASN A 132 28.53 23.50 5.16
CA ASN A 132 27.09 23.30 5.13
C ASN A 132 26.52 23.23 3.70
N GLN A 133 27.28 22.65 2.77
CA GLN A 133 26.84 22.37 1.40
C GLN A 133 25.85 21.20 1.36
N PHE A 134 24.95 21.24 0.39
CA PHE A 134 23.92 20.23 0.20
C PHE A 134 23.62 20.04 -1.29
N ASN A 135 23.16 18.85 -1.64
CA ASN A 135 22.94 18.44 -3.02
C ASN A 135 21.51 18.72 -3.47
N THR A 136 21.31 18.74 -4.79
CA THR A 136 19.97 18.68 -5.37
C THR A 136 19.21 17.47 -4.81
N TYR A 137 17.91 17.65 -4.55
CA TYR A 137 17.02 16.65 -3.94
C TYR A 137 17.27 16.33 -2.47
N ASP A 138 18.20 17.04 -1.81
CA ASP A 138 18.25 17.01 -0.36
C ASP A 138 17.01 17.71 0.22
N LEU A 139 16.56 17.21 1.36
CA LEU A 139 15.55 17.85 2.18
C LEU A 139 16.27 18.63 3.28
N ILE A 140 16.10 19.96 3.30
CA ILE A 140 16.77 20.84 4.26
C ILE A 140 15.79 21.39 5.29
N ILE A 141 16.29 21.58 6.51
CA ILE A 141 15.53 22.20 7.60
C ILE A 141 15.90 23.68 7.68
N LEU A 142 14.90 24.52 7.51
CA LEU A 142 14.98 25.96 7.65
C LEU A 142 14.32 26.38 8.97
N GLU A 143 14.90 27.37 9.64
CA GLU A 143 14.37 28.01 10.83
C GLU A 143 13.84 29.40 10.48
N LYS A 144 12.62 29.70 10.93
CA LYS A 144 12.02 31.02 10.76
C LYS A 144 12.85 32.05 11.51
N VAL A 145 13.13 33.16 10.84
CA VAL A 145 13.84 34.30 11.43
C VAL A 145 12.83 35.40 11.72
N ASN A 146 12.84 35.92 12.96
CA ASN A 146 11.83 36.89 13.41
C ASN A 146 12.31 38.34 13.25
N ASN A 147 13.61 38.59 13.37
CA ASN A 147 14.20 39.92 13.21
C ASN A 147 15.31 39.91 12.16
N GLU A 148 15.42 40.98 11.38
CA GLU A 148 16.47 41.15 10.37
C GLU A 148 17.90 41.14 10.96
N THR A 149 18.05 41.53 12.23
CA THR A 149 19.33 41.51 12.96
C THR A 149 19.82 40.10 13.31
N ASP A 150 18.95 39.10 13.22
CA ASP A 150 19.30 37.71 13.52
C ASP A 150 20.03 37.03 12.34
N LEU A 151 19.95 37.63 11.14
CA LEU A 151 20.66 37.21 9.95
C LEU A 151 22.05 37.83 9.90
N LYS A 152 23.06 37.00 9.63
CA LYS A 152 24.46 37.41 9.57
C LYS A 152 25.08 37.10 8.22
N LYS A 153 26.18 37.80 7.92
CA LYS A 153 27.04 37.46 6.79
C LYS A 153 27.43 35.98 6.87
N TYR A 154 27.36 35.30 5.74
CA TYR A 154 27.59 33.86 5.54
C TYR A 154 26.50 32.89 6.01
N ASP A 155 25.39 33.38 6.57
CA ASP A 155 24.20 32.55 6.74
C ASP A 155 23.66 32.10 5.37
N VAL A 156 23.15 30.88 5.30
CA VAL A 156 22.42 30.38 4.13
C VAL A 156 20.93 30.60 4.37
N ILE A 157 20.27 31.31 3.47
CA ILE A 157 18.85 31.64 3.59
C ILE A 157 18.07 31.10 2.41
N ALA A 158 16.84 30.69 2.66
CA ALA A 158 15.84 30.51 1.63
C ALA A 158 14.99 31.78 1.54
N PHE A 159 14.74 32.27 0.34
CA PHE A 159 13.92 33.46 0.10
C PHE A 159 13.11 33.32 -1.18
N ARG A 160 12.03 34.10 -1.28
CA ARG A 160 11.22 34.16 -2.50
C ARG A 160 11.74 35.25 -3.42
N ASN A 161 12.10 34.87 -4.65
CA ASN A 161 12.53 35.84 -5.66
C ASN A 161 11.33 36.55 -6.32
N SER A 162 11.61 37.59 -7.10
CA SER A 162 10.64 38.38 -7.85
C SER A 162 9.80 37.58 -8.85
N LYS A 163 10.28 36.40 -9.26
CA LYS A 163 9.57 35.45 -10.15
C LYS A 163 8.67 34.49 -9.36
N GLY A 164 8.56 34.64 -8.05
CA GLY A 164 7.76 33.78 -7.17
C GLY A 164 8.39 32.43 -6.85
N SER A 165 9.62 32.17 -7.30
CA SER A 165 10.34 30.92 -7.02
C SER A 165 11.17 31.05 -5.74
N ASN A 166 11.38 29.94 -5.04
CA ASN A 166 12.24 29.92 -3.85
C ASN A 166 13.70 29.72 -4.28
N THR A 167 14.59 30.59 -3.80
CA THR A 167 16.05 30.48 -3.98
C THR A 167 16.69 30.22 -2.62
N ILE A 168 17.70 29.36 -2.58
CA ILE A 168 18.45 29.07 -1.34
C ILE A 168 19.92 29.39 -1.60
N HIS A 169 20.42 30.50 -1.05
CA HIS A 169 21.78 30.97 -1.29
C HIS A 169 22.40 31.56 -0.01
N ARG A 170 23.72 31.72 -0.01
CA ARG A 170 24.47 32.30 1.10
C ARG A 170 24.49 33.82 1.03
N ILE A 171 24.33 34.48 2.17
CA ILE A 171 24.50 35.92 2.31
C ILE A 171 25.99 36.26 2.21
N ILE A 172 26.38 37.01 1.18
CA ILE A 172 27.75 37.51 1.04
C ILE A 172 27.90 38.93 1.55
N ASP A 173 26.81 39.71 1.64
CA ASP A 173 26.81 41.08 2.15
C ASP A 173 25.41 41.50 2.62
N ILE A 174 25.35 42.45 3.56
CA ILE A 174 24.10 42.99 4.14
C ILE A 174 24.13 44.51 4.08
N ASP A 175 23.11 45.10 3.46
CA ASP A 175 22.92 46.55 3.43
C ASP A 175 22.10 47.02 4.63
N TYR A 176 22.81 47.34 5.73
CA TYR A 176 22.22 47.86 6.97
C TYR A 176 21.63 49.28 6.84
N SER A 177 21.90 49.98 5.73
CA SER A 177 21.36 51.33 5.49
C SER A 177 19.94 51.30 4.92
N SER A 178 19.51 50.15 4.39
CA SER A 178 18.17 49.92 3.86
C SER A 178 17.20 49.46 4.96
N THR A 179 15.91 49.82 4.87
CA THR A 179 14.87 49.30 5.78
C THR A 179 13.65 48.88 4.95
N PRO A 180 13.28 47.58 4.94
CA PRO A 180 13.97 46.45 5.58
C PRO A 180 15.36 46.16 4.98
N TYR A 181 16.23 45.48 5.72
CA TYR A 181 17.57 45.08 5.26
C TYR A 181 17.50 44.32 3.94
N LYS A 182 18.45 44.62 3.05
CA LYS A 182 18.67 43.92 1.79
C LYS A 182 19.89 43.04 1.87
N TYR A 183 19.77 41.83 1.36
CA TYR A 183 20.84 40.83 1.36
C TYR A 183 21.40 40.68 -0.04
N THR A 184 22.72 40.71 -0.18
CA THR A 184 23.38 40.24 -1.40
C THR A 184 23.66 38.75 -1.21
N THR A 185 23.11 37.91 -2.08
CA THR A 185 23.20 36.44 -1.97
C THR A 185 23.95 35.81 -3.13
N ARG A 186 24.57 34.65 -2.89
CA ARG A 186 25.29 33.87 -3.91
C ARG A 186 25.21 32.38 -3.62
N GLY A 187 25.08 31.56 -4.66
CA GLY A 187 25.26 30.11 -4.55
C GLY A 187 26.74 29.74 -4.40
N ASP A 188 27.06 28.80 -3.51
CA ASP A 188 28.45 28.42 -3.21
C ASP A 188 29.23 27.92 -4.45
N ILE A 189 28.55 27.38 -5.48
CA ILE A 189 29.17 26.91 -6.72
C ILE A 189 29.61 28.05 -7.65
N TYR A 190 29.09 29.26 -7.47
CA TYR A 190 29.33 30.38 -8.37
C TYR A 190 30.50 31.26 -7.91
N ASP A 191 31.20 31.86 -8.87
CA ASP A 191 32.18 32.90 -8.63
C ASP A 191 31.52 34.27 -8.38
N GLU A 192 32.31 35.34 -8.31
CA GLU A 192 31.78 36.69 -8.08
C GLU A 192 30.78 37.17 -9.13
N LYS A 193 30.94 36.73 -10.39
CA LYS A 193 30.06 37.13 -11.49
C LYS A 193 28.70 36.45 -11.41
N GLY A 194 28.61 35.31 -10.71
CA GLY A 194 27.35 34.60 -10.44
C GLY A 194 26.63 35.05 -9.16
N THR A 195 26.95 36.24 -8.63
CA THR A 195 26.17 36.85 -7.54
C THR A 195 24.74 37.13 -8.01
N ASP A 196 23.75 36.89 -7.15
CA ASP A 196 22.36 37.17 -7.48
C ASP A 196 22.18 38.68 -7.75
N GLY A 197 21.61 39.01 -8.91
CA GLY A 197 21.29 40.40 -9.25
C GLY A 197 20.12 40.96 -8.43
N GLU A 198 19.21 40.08 -7.98
CA GLU A 198 18.13 40.47 -7.07
C GLU A 198 18.62 40.39 -5.62
N LYS A 199 18.49 41.50 -4.89
CA LYS A 199 18.77 41.55 -3.45
C LYS A 199 17.47 41.39 -2.66
N PRO A 200 17.16 40.22 -2.09
CA PRO A 200 15.94 40.05 -1.31
C PRO A 200 15.94 40.94 -0.07
N THR A 201 14.74 41.43 0.27
CA THR A 201 14.45 42.12 1.53
C THR A 201 14.04 41.10 2.60
N PHE A 202 14.11 41.49 3.88
CA PHE A 202 13.81 40.60 5.00
C PHE A 202 12.41 39.95 4.94
N ASP A 203 11.40 40.67 4.47
CA ASP A 203 10.03 40.15 4.31
C ASP A 203 9.92 38.98 3.31
N LYS A 204 10.89 38.86 2.38
CA LYS A 204 10.96 37.76 1.41
C LYS A 204 11.70 36.54 1.93
N VAL A 205 12.36 36.64 3.10
CA VAL A 205 13.11 35.53 3.69
C VAL A 205 12.14 34.51 4.28
N ILE A 206 12.26 33.27 3.83
CA ILE A 206 11.46 32.14 4.29
C ILE A 206 12.05 31.58 5.60
N GLY A 207 13.38 31.48 5.67
CA GLY A 207 14.09 31.02 6.86
C GLY A 207 15.58 30.81 6.60
N ARG A 208 16.33 30.66 7.70
CA ARG A 208 17.77 30.35 7.71
C ARG A 208 17.99 28.85 7.75
N TYR A 209 18.93 28.36 6.95
CA TYR A 209 19.33 26.96 6.96
C TYR A 209 20.02 26.57 8.27
N THR A 210 19.55 25.50 8.88
CA THR A 210 20.03 25.02 10.19
C THR A 210 21.28 24.16 10.12
N GLY A 211 21.80 23.86 8.91
CA GLY A 211 22.87 22.88 8.70
C GLY A 211 22.40 21.42 8.70
N LYS A 212 21.12 21.15 8.98
CA LYS A 212 20.55 19.79 8.97
C LYS A 212 19.90 19.48 7.63
N ARG A 213 20.31 18.36 7.03
CA ARG A 213 19.74 17.82 5.78
C ARG A 213 19.45 16.33 5.87
N LEU A 214 18.52 15.87 5.05
CA LEU A 214 18.23 14.47 4.79
C LEU A 214 18.35 14.19 3.29
N GLY A 215 19.35 13.41 2.90
CA GLY A 215 19.59 13.06 1.50
C GLY A 215 18.62 11.99 0.99
N GLY A 216 18.31 12.04 -0.32
CA GLY A 216 17.59 11.00 -1.05
C GLY A 216 16.06 11.04 -0.97
N VAL A 217 15.46 11.74 0.00
CA VAL A 217 13.99 11.80 0.17
C VAL A 217 13.33 12.90 -0.66
N GLY A 218 14.06 13.96 -1.01
CA GLY A 218 13.49 15.10 -1.73
C GLY A 218 13.00 14.77 -3.13
N MET A 219 13.65 13.85 -3.84
CA MET A 219 13.18 13.39 -5.16
C MET A 219 11.79 12.75 -5.07
N PHE A 220 11.56 11.93 -4.04
CA PHE A 220 10.26 11.30 -3.82
C PHE A 220 9.18 12.34 -3.48
N ILE A 221 9.50 13.33 -2.64
CA ILE A 221 8.57 14.43 -2.31
C ILE A 221 8.23 15.26 -3.56
N LEU A 222 9.22 15.66 -4.36
CA LEU A 222 8.96 16.38 -5.61
C LEU A 222 8.13 15.55 -6.60
N PHE A 223 8.36 14.24 -6.66
CA PHE A 223 7.51 13.34 -7.44
C PHE A 223 6.06 13.37 -6.94
N LEU A 224 5.81 13.16 -5.64
CA LEU A 224 4.47 13.22 -5.05
C LEU A 224 3.79 14.59 -5.28
N GLN A 225 4.56 15.68 -5.38
CA GLN A 225 4.05 17.01 -5.68
C GLN A 225 3.82 17.23 -7.17
N SER A 226 4.46 16.47 -8.06
CA SER A 226 4.31 16.63 -9.51
C SER A 226 2.93 16.20 -10.00
N TYR A 227 2.45 16.71 -11.14
CA TYR A 227 1.19 16.26 -11.74
C TYR A 227 1.21 14.75 -12.03
N ALA A 228 2.32 14.23 -12.57
CA ALA A 228 2.49 12.81 -12.86
C ALA A 228 2.41 11.96 -11.59
N GLY A 229 3.08 12.35 -10.51
CA GLY A 229 3.03 11.63 -9.25
C GLY A 229 1.66 11.68 -8.57
N ILE A 230 0.96 12.82 -8.63
CA ILE A 230 -0.42 12.92 -8.14
C ILE A 230 -1.33 11.93 -8.83
N ILE A 231 -1.30 11.87 -10.17
CA ILE A 231 -2.12 10.93 -10.94
C ILE A 231 -1.73 9.49 -10.60
N THR A 232 -0.44 9.19 -10.57
CA THR A 232 0.08 7.84 -10.29
C THR A 232 -0.33 7.34 -8.92
N VAL A 233 -0.17 8.14 -7.87
CA VAL A 233 -0.53 7.76 -6.49
C VAL A 233 -2.05 7.66 -6.33
N SER A 234 -2.81 8.58 -6.94
CA SER A 234 -4.27 8.50 -6.93
C SER A 234 -4.78 7.22 -7.60
N SER A 235 -4.20 6.85 -8.74
CA SER A 235 -4.52 5.60 -9.43
C SER A 235 -4.07 4.36 -8.65
N LEU A 236 -2.94 4.40 -7.96
CA LEU A 236 -2.49 3.32 -7.08
C LEU A 236 -3.47 3.12 -5.91
N ILE A 237 -3.89 4.20 -5.24
CA ILE A 237 -4.90 4.14 -4.16
C ILE A 237 -6.20 3.56 -4.70
N TYR A 238 -6.65 4.01 -5.88
CA TYR A 238 -7.84 3.44 -6.54
C TYR A 238 -7.70 1.93 -6.78
N CYS A 239 -6.59 1.47 -7.35
CA CYS A 239 -6.36 0.04 -7.61
C CYS A 239 -6.36 -0.76 -6.31
N LEU A 240 -5.70 -0.27 -5.27
CA LEU A 240 -5.64 -0.92 -3.96
C LEU A 240 -7.05 -1.05 -3.34
N LEU A 241 -7.86 0.00 -3.38
CA LEU A 241 -9.25 -0.05 -2.91
C LEU A 241 -10.12 -1.02 -3.73
N MET A 242 -9.91 -1.08 -5.06
CA MET A 242 -10.63 -2.02 -5.92
C MET A 242 -10.24 -3.48 -5.65
N ILE A 243 -8.94 -3.76 -5.46
CA ILE A 243 -8.45 -5.09 -5.09
C ILE A 243 -9.09 -5.55 -3.79
N ASP A 244 -9.06 -4.70 -2.76
CA ASP A 244 -9.61 -5.01 -1.44
C ASP A 244 -11.11 -5.31 -1.53
N ARG A 245 -11.90 -4.44 -2.19
CA ARG A 245 -13.34 -4.66 -2.39
C ARG A 245 -13.66 -5.96 -3.11
N ILE A 246 -12.93 -6.27 -4.19
CA ILE A 246 -13.16 -7.47 -4.99
C ILE A 246 -12.72 -8.72 -4.22
N ALA A 247 -11.58 -8.66 -3.51
CA ALA A 247 -11.10 -9.76 -2.67
C ALA A 247 -12.10 -10.10 -1.57
N ASN A 248 -12.61 -9.08 -0.86
CA ASN A 248 -13.62 -9.25 0.18
C ASN A 248 -14.92 -9.89 -0.37
N LYS A 249 -15.22 -9.74 -1.66
CA LYS A 249 -16.35 -10.44 -2.30
C LYS A 249 -16.06 -11.93 -2.50
N ILE A 250 -14.84 -12.28 -2.94
CA ILE A 250 -14.42 -13.69 -3.08
C ILE A 250 -14.43 -14.36 -1.71
N ASP A 251 -13.85 -13.72 -0.70
CA ASP A 251 -13.73 -14.27 0.65
C ASP A 251 -15.13 -14.57 1.24
N LYS A 252 -16.11 -13.68 1.05
CA LYS A 252 -17.51 -13.92 1.47
C LYS A 252 -18.16 -15.12 0.79
N VAL A 253 -18.01 -15.26 -0.53
CA VAL A 253 -18.57 -16.40 -1.27
C VAL A 253 -17.92 -17.70 -0.81
N GLN A 254 -16.61 -17.67 -0.56
CA GLN A 254 -15.88 -18.81 -0.04
C GLN A 254 -16.34 -19.19 1.37
N GLU A 255 -16.51 -18.22 2.27
CA GLU A 255 -17.06 -18.45 3.62
C GLU A 255 -18.48 -19.01 3.57
N GLU A 256 -19.36 -18.48 2.72
CA GLU A 256 -20.72 -19.00 2.53
C GLU A 256 -20.73 -20.43 1.99
N ARG A 257 -19.86 -20.75 1.02
CA ARG A 257 -19.74 -22.12 0.48
C ARG A 257 -19.19 -23.08 1.53
N ILE A 258 -18.16 -22.69 2.28
CA ILE A 258 -17.62 -23.47 3.41
C ILE A 258 -18.72 -23.75 4.42
N LYS A 259 -19.52 -22.73 4.81
CA LYS A 259 -20.62 -22.92 5.77
C LYS A 259 -21.66 -23.92 5.28
N LYS A 260 -22.03 -23.89 3.99
CA LYS A 260 -22.96 -24.87 3.40
C LYS A 260 -22.39 -26.30 3.43
N LEU A 261 -21.08 -26.44 3.16
CA LEU A 261 -20.39 -27.73 3.23
C LEU A 261 -20.27 -28.22 4.68
N GLU A 262 -19.94 -27.33 5.63
CA GLU A 262 -19.90 -27.64 7.06
C GLU A 262 -21.27 -28.05 7.60
N GLU A 263 -22.34 -27.32 7.27
CA GLU A 263 -23.71 -27.69 7.66
C GLU A 263 -24.10 -29.07 7.12
N ALA A 264 -23.77 -29.39 5.86
CA ALA A 264 -24.00 -30.72 5.30
C ALA A 264 -23.19 -31.83 6.01
N LEU A 265 -22.01 -31.50 6.56
CA LEU A 265 -21.18 -32.43 7.33
C LEU A 265 -21.61 -32.54 8.80
N GLU A 266 -22.09 -31.46 9.44
CA GLU A 266 -22.39 -31.38 10.87
C GLU A 266 -23.86 -31.66 11.24
N TYR A 267 -24.83 -31.20 10.44
CA TYR A 267 -26.27 -31.30 10.73
C TYR A 267 -26.70 -32.75 10.99
N GLU A 268 -26.01 -33.72 10.39
CA GLU A 268 -26.32 -35.14 10.56
C GLU A 268 -25.31 -35.90 11.43
N ASN A 269 -24.30 -35.22 11.97
CA ASN A 269 -23.51 -35.79 13.06
C ASN A 269 -24.33 -35.76 14.35
N GLU A 270 -24.94 -34.65 14.75
CA GLU A 270 -25.63 -34.55 16.05
C GLU A 270 -26.96 -35.33 16.15
N ASP A 271 -27.77 -35.37 15.08
CA ASP A 271 -29.08 -36.06 15.11
C ASP A 271 -28.96 -37.60 15.08
N ASN A 272 -27.89 -38.16 14.49
CA ASN A 272 -27.62 -39.61 14.47
C ASN A 272 -26.63 -40.08 15.57
N LEU A 273 -25.74 -39.22 16.09
CA LEU A 273 -24.78 -39.59 17.16
C LEU A 273 -25.42 -39.84 18.52
N ASN A 274 -26.59 -39.26 18.79
CA ASN A 274 -27.27 -39.45 20.08
C ASN A 274 -28.06 -40.77 20.16
N GLU A 275 -28.37 -41.41 19.03
CA GLU A 275 -29.06 -42.71 19.01
C GLU A 275 -28.09 -43.90 18.79
N PHE A 276 -26.89 -43.67 18.22
CA PHE A 276 -25.97 -44.74 17.77
C PHE A 276 -24.51 -44.60 18.23
N LYS A 277 -24.27 -44.23 19.49
CA LYS A 277 -22.89 -44.13 20.01
C LYS A 277 -22.21 -45.50 20.22
N ALA A 278 -21.00 -45.61 19.66
CA ALA A 278 -19.90 -46.57 19.91
C ALA A 278 -19.66 -47.75 18.92
N ILE A 279 -20.48 -47.95 17.88
CA ILE A 279 -20.34 -49.16 17.01
C ILE A 279 -20.40 -48.83 15.50
N TYR A 280 -20.45 -47.56 15.10
CA TYR A 280 -20.68 -47.20 13.69
C TYR A 280 -19.49 -46.46 13.07
N THR A 281 -19.13 -46.83 11.83
CA THR A 281 -18.24 -46.05 10.96
C THR A 281 -19.05 -45.27 9.95
N GLU A 282 -18.70 -44.00 9.78
CA GLU A 282 -19.33 -43.10 8.82
C GLU A 282 -18.44 -42.97 7.57
N THR A 283 -19.02 -43.18 6.39
CA THR A 283 -18.34 -42.94 5.10
C THR A 283 -19.15 -41.94 4.30
N ILE A 284 -18.54 -40.81 3.94
CA ILE A 284 -19.13 -39.78 3.09
C ILE A 284 -18.58 -39.94 1.67
N TYR A 285 -19.45 -40.17 0.70
CA TYR A 285 -19.11 -40.22 -0.72
C TYR A 285 -19.46 -38.89 -1.38
N TYR A 286 -18.46 -38.23 -1.99
CA TYR A 286 -18.66 -36.95 -2.67
C TYR A 286 -17.59 -36.69 -3.75
N LYS A 287 -18.05 -36.32 -4.96
CA LYS A 287 -17.28 -36.13 -6.21
C LYS A 287 -16.20 -37.17 -6.45
N GLY A 288 -16.56 -38.45 -6.39
CA GLY A 288 -15.66 -39.56 -6.64
C GLY A 288 -14.67 -39.88 -5.50
N TYR A 289 -14.81 -39.25 -4.33
CA TYR A 289 -14.01 -39.56 -3.14
C TYR A 289 -14.87 -40.10 -2.01
N ALA A 290 -14.33 -41.06 -1.26
CA ALA A 290 -14.90 -41.57 -0.02
C ALA A 290 -14.07 -41.08 1.17
N TYR A 291 -14.72 -40.39 2.10
CA TYR A 291 -14.15 -39.86 3.33
C TYR A 291 -14.65 -40.70 4.51
N LYS A 292 -13.75 -41.41 5.19
CA LYS A 292 -14.10 -42.30 6.30
C LYS A 292 -13.86 -41.61 7.63
N PHE A 293 -14.80 -41.79 8.56
CA PHE A 293 -14.77 -41.25 9.91
C PHE A 293 -15.07 -42.36 10.93
N ASP A 294 -14.35 -42.32 12.05
CA ASP A 294 -14.57 -43.16 13.23
C ASP A 294 -14.84 -42.30 14.47
N GLU A 295 -14.90 -42.92 15.64
CA GLU A 295 -15.11 -42.26 16.94
C GLU A 295 -14.06 -41.19 17.28
N ASN A 296 -12.87 -41.26 16.68
CA ASN A 296 -11.75 -40.34 16.89
C ASN A 296 -11.67 -39.27 15.79
N GLY A 297 -12.51 -39.36 14.76
CA GLY A 297 -12.64 -38.38 13.68
C GLY A 297 -12.29 -38.93 12.32
N PHE A 298 -11.70 -38.10 11.46
CA PHE A 298 -11.35 -38.48 10.09
C PHE A 298 -10.24 -39.55 10.08
N VAL A 299 -10.49 -40.63 9.33
CA VAL A 299 -9.59 -41.79 9.22
C VAL A 299 -8.82 -41.78 7.91
N ASP A 300 -9.54 -41.68 6.78
CA ASP A 300 -8.93 -41.84 5.46
C ASP A 300 -9.78 -41.23 4.33
N LYS A 301 -9.12 -40.85 3.24
CA LYS A 301 -9.73 -40.40 1.98
C LYS A 301 -9.26 -41.29 0.85
N THR A 302 -10.19 -41.95 0.18
CA THR A 302 -9.90 -42.85 -0.96
C THR A 302 -10.67 -42.46 -2.21
N GLU A 303 -10.02 -42.51 -3.36
CA GLU A 303 -10.69 -42.36 -4.66
C GLU A 303 -11.54 -43.60 -4.97
N ILE A 304 -12.77 -43.38 -5.43
CA ILE A 304 -13.74 -44.42 -5.68
C ILE A 304 -13.54 -44.95 -7.10
N ASN A 305 -13.02 -46.18 -7.22
CA ASN A 305 -12.76 -46.79 -8.54
C ASN A 305 -13.91 -47.69 -9.04
N ASN A 306 -14.76 -48.22 -8.14
CA ASN A 306 -15.85 -49.14 -8.49
C ASN A 306 -16.83 -49.28 -7.31
N ASN A 307 -17.78 -48.35 -7.17
CA ASN A 307 -18.80 -48.34 -6.12
C ASN A 307 -20.15 -47.94 -6.73
N GLU A 308 -21.26 -48.46 -6.19
CA GLU A 308 -22.62 -48.10 -6.58
C GLU A 308 -22.94 -46.60 -6.44
N TYR A 309 -22.22 -45.90 -5.58
CA TYR A 309 -22.35 -44.47 -5.34
C TYR A 309 -21.49 -43.60 -6.26
N LEU A 310 -20.63 -44.16 -7.12
CA LEU A 310 -19.69 -43.39 -7.94
C LEU A 310 -20.40 -42.31 -8.77
N GLU A 311 -21.37 -42.70 -9.61
CA GLU A 311 -22.12 -41.77 -10.45
C GLU A 311 -22.99 -40.79 -9.64
N LYS A 312 -23.57 -41.25 -8.52
CA LYS A 312 -24.43 -40.40 -7.68
C LYS A 312 -23.63 -39.39 -6.85
N SER A 313 -22.39 -39.73 -6.48
CA SER A 313 -21.54 -38.89 -5.63
C SER A 313 -21.09 -37.59 -6.29
N ASP A 314 -21.19 -37.49 -7.62
CA ASP A 314 -20.77 -36.31 -8.38
C ASP A 314 -21.65 -35.08 -8.11
N SER A 315 -22.95 -35.28 -7.89
CA SER A 315 -23.93 -34.21 -7.64
C SER A 315 -24.49 -34.20 -6.22
N THR A 316 -24.38 -35.33 -5.52
CA THR A 316 -25.06 -35.57 -4.24
C THR A 316 -24.04 -36.05 -3.21
N MET A 317 -24.05 -35.49 -2.02
CA MET A 317 -23.25 -36.02 -0.92
C MET A 317 -24.00 -37.20 -0.31
N ILE A 318 -23.36 -38.37 -0.26
CA ILE A 318 -23.99 -39.61 0.20
C ILE A 318 -23.29 -40.04 1.48
N LYS A 319 -24.06 -40.16 2.56
CA LYS A 319 -23.55 -40.60 3.86
C LYS A 319 -23.97 -42.03 4.11
N GLU A 320 -23.00 -42.89 4.39
CA GLU A 320 -23.20 -44.30 4.73
C GLU A 320 -22.74 -44.54 6.17
N LEU A 321 -23.67 -44.98 7.03
CA LEU A 321 -23.42 -45.39 8.40
C LEU A 321 -23.42 -46.91 8.45
N THR A 322 -22.29 -47.51 8.78
CA THR A 322 -22.15 -48.98 8.90
C THR A 322 -21.97 -49.39 10.35
N ASN A 323 -22.86 -50.26 10.87
CA ASN A 323 -22.68 -50.89 12.18
C ASN A 323 -21.57 -51.96 12.09
N GLN A 324 -20.55 -51.87 12.94
CA GLN A 324 -19.44 -52.80 12.98
C GLN A 324 -19.77 -54.19 13.57
N GLU A 325 -20.80 -54.30 14.40
CA GLU A 325 -21.26 -55.56 15.00
C GLU A 325 -22.28 -56.29 14.12
N THR A 326 -23.27 -55.57 13.57
CA THR A 326 -24.36 -56.18 12.79
C THR A 326 -24.13 -56.16 11.29
N SER A 327 -23.13 -55.41 10.81
CA SER A 327 -22.91 -55.12 9.37
C SER A 327 -24.11 -54.44 8.69
N GLU A 328 -25.05 -53.89 9.45
CA GLU A 328 -26.18 -53.14 8.91
C GLU A 328 -25.72 -51.76 8.43
N THR A 329 -26.11 -51.39 7.21
CA THR A 329 -25.84 -50.09 6.61
C THR A 329 -27.10 -49.24 6.53
N LYS A 330 -26.96 -47.95 6.87
CA LYS A 330 -27.95 -46.91 6.58
C LYS A 330 -27.33 -45.89 5.64
N THR A 331 -28.08 -45.48 4.62
CA THR A 331 -27.62 -44.53 3.61
C THR A 331 -28.56 -43.34 3.55
N GLU A 332 -28.00 -42.13 3.57
CA GLU A 332 -28.71 -40.86 3.40
C GLU A 332 -28.09 -40.07 2.23
N GLU A 333 -28.96 -39.46 1.41
CA GLU A 333 -28.56 -38.69 0.23
C GLU A 333 -28.88 -37.20 0.45
N ILE A 334 -27.87 -36.33 0.34
CA ILE A 334 -27.99 -34.89 0.53
C ILE A 334 -27.69 -34.18 -0.78
N THR A 335 -28.70 -33.52 -1.33
CA THR A 335 -28.53 -32.68 -2.52
C THR A 335 -27.94 -31.34 -2.11
N ILE A 336 -26.66 -31.12 -2.41
CA ILE A 336 -26.05 -29.80 -2.29
C ILE A 336 -26.54 -29.00 -3.49
N ASN A 337 -27.57 -28.16 -3.30
CA ASN A 337 -28.10 -27.32 -4.37
C ASN A 337 -26.96 -26.53 -5.03
N GLU A 338 -26.56 -26.98 -6.22
CA GLU A 338 -25.81 -26.19 -7.18
C GLU A 338 -26.80 -25.13 -7.65
N GLU A 339 -26.78 -23.94 -7.05
CA GLU A 339 -27.43 -22.79 -7.68
C GLU A 339 -26.80 -22.65 -9.06
N GLN A 340 -27.55 -23.08 -10.08
CA GLN A 340 -27.23 -22.81 -11.47
C GLN A 340 -27.08 -21.31 -11.58
N GLY A 341 -25.83 -20.87 -11.75
CA GLY A 341 -25.53 -19.47 -11.97
C GLY A 341 -26.19 -19.04 -13.28
N GLU A 342 -27.25 -18.25 -13.17
CA GLU A 342 -27.65 -17.27 -14.19
C GLU A 342 -26.95 -15.93 -13.96
#